data_AF-A0A9P7UZL8-F1
#
_entry.id   AF-A0A9P7UZL8-F1
#
_cell.length_a   1.000
_cell.length_b   1.000
_cell.length_c   1.000
_cell.angle_alpha   90.00
_cell.angle_beta   90.00
_cell.angle_gamma   90.00
#
_symmetry.space_group_name_H-M   'P 1'
#
loop_
_entity.id
_entity.type
_entity.pdbx_description
1 polymer ?
#
loop_
_entity_poly.entity_id
_entity_poly.type
_entity_poly.pdbx_seq_one_letter_code
_entity_poly.pdbx_strand_id
1 'polypeptide(L)'
;MTNRDSEFPQLERSFSTASSSTSLLSNSDRTTNSSSVGTIVGPGSLSGKAIYKLGKITLKGVEQVAIYRRLSTISFYFPHRDSTYVNGIEQMYLDLLELSRPEMYSNGIHFQASGMVMAQIGSRNIKYLLDALNHFPVIEIGHFVADIMPHFDPISLTSMSHADVVRDPILKPYVESLHEREDNSLAPLVDFFSQLLSLDEGRCDVVLANGVLDMMLGLYVTDFQDVLAPQAVPASSKKSSLLGACNSLFMGVLLKGSGLELISKHGLSILWPFHPALEFLSDTERRRSRRRTYWDMTSRDYIGWRMSSIHNMMFDSSSVFDVNALLDAVMDCLNFVASADEEISYRGLRSLYTTIAREHKPLTVATAVLSHISMGEGFDVAFTLKRISDRLAGLLSPTSRAVELFTLENDPSDLIADVLTIFINFFAFIARTSETYHKLVSETGIIQIGRVTLAIVENTKMEGEKPMTIKELLNKDEDIELYSSMYDTTADAPYPVHAVRWNLIILEKPVPRRRMLLAPLGRWAKGGLVYHRF
;
A
#
# COMPACT_ATOMS: atom_id res chain seq x y z
N MET A 1 -43.08 6.03 -7.49
CA MET A 1 -42.99 4.80 -8.31
C MET A 1 -41.97 5.02 -9.41
N THR A 2 -40.70 4.72 -9.12
CA THR A 2 -39.64 4.35 -10.07
C THR A 2 -38.58 3.68 -9.20
N ASN A 3 -38.75 2.38 -8.96
CA ASN A 3 -37.72 1.51 -8.39
C ASN A 3 -36.55 1.50 -9.39
N ARG A 4 -35.42 2.10 -9.01
CA ARG A 4 -34.13 1.72 -9.57
C ARG A 4 -33.49 0.81 -8.54
N ASP A 5 -33.76 -0.48 -8.71
CA ASP A 5 -33.01 -1.53 -8.05
C ASP A 5 -31.57 -1.46 -8.60
N SER A 6 -30.69 -0.81 -7.84
CA SER A 6 -29.25 -0.87 -8.07
C SER A 6 -28.78 -2.26 -7.65
N GLU A 7 -28.83 -3.21 -8.59
CA GLU A 7 -28.08 -4.45 -8.50
C GLU A 7 -26.59 -4.11 -8.45
N PHE A 8 -26.06 -3.99 -7.24
CA PHE A 8 -24.63 -4.09 -7.02
C PHE A 8 -24.24 -5.55 -7.30
N PRO A 9 -23.29 -5.83 -8.20
CA PRO A 9 -22.75 -7.17 -8.30
C PRO A 9 -22.13 -7.50 -6.95
N GLN A 10 -22.64 -8.53 -6.28
CA GLN A 10 -22.04 -9.08 -5.06
C GLN A 10 -20.61 -9.49 -5.41
N LEU A 11 -19.67 -8.65 -5.00
CA LEU A 11 -18.24 -8.87 -5.07
C LEU A 11 -17.85 -9.83 -3.93
N GLU A 12 -18.45 -11.02 -3.91
CA GLU A 12 -17.90 -12.16 -3.18
C GLU A 12 -16.70 -12.70 -3.99
N ARG A 13 -15.60 -11.94 -4.01
CA ARG A 13 -14.29 -12.55 -4.21
C ARG A 13 -13.81 -12.98 -2.84
N SER A 14 -13.99 -14.26 -2.56
CA SER A 14 -13.22 -14.98 -1.58
C SER A 14 -11.73 -14.68 -1.78
N PHE A 15 -11.17 -13.79 -0.95
CA PHE A 15 -9.75 -13.81 -0.61
C PHE A 15 -9.51 -15.05 0.23
N SER A 16 -9.56 -16.19 -0.43
CA SER A 16 -8.90 -17.40 0.01
C SER A 16 -7.65 -17.49 -0.86
N THR A 17 -6.48 -17.32 -0.26
CA THR A 17 -5.31 -18.13 -0.61
C THR A 17 -5.63 -19.59 -0.30
N ALA A 18 -6.64 -20.12 -1.00
CA ALA A 18 -6.83 -21.53 -1.16
C ALA A 18 -6.08 -21.86 -2.43
N SER A 19 -4.87 -22.38 -2.26
CA SER A 19 -4.34 -23.43 -3.12
C SER A 19 -5.29 -24.64 -3.04
N SER A 20 -6.53 -24.48 -3.49
CA SER A 20 -7.39 -25.57 -3.95
C SER A 20 -7.37 -25.49 -5.46
N SER A 21 -6.19 -25.80 -5.99
CA SER A 21 -6.04 -26.38 -7.32
C SER A 21 -6.96 -27.60 -7.36
N THR A 22 -8.18 -27.40 -7.87
CA THR A 22 -8.95 -28.51 -8.43
C THR A 22 -8.09 -29.07 -9.55
N SER A 23 -7.42 -30.17 -9.22
CA SER A 23 -6.63 -31.00 -10.09
C SER A 23 -7.48 -31.47 -11.27
N LEU A 24 -7.49 -30.68 -12.34
CA LEU A 24 -8.01 -31.09 -13.65
C LEU A 24 -7.00 -31.87 -14.48
N LEU A 25 -5.82 -32.16 -13.94
CA LEU A 25 -5.14 -33.42 -14.24
C LEU A 25 -5.82 -34.53 -13.44
N SER A 26 -7.01 -34.90 -13.91
CA SER A 26 -7.48 -36.27 -13.76
C SER A 26 -6.41 -37.15 -14.38
N ASN A 27 -5.52 -37.65 -13.52
CA ASN A 27 -4.87 -38.93 -13.75
C ASN A 27 -6.01 -39.89 -14.08
N SER A 28 -6.23 -40.11 -15.36
CA SER A 28 -6.99 -41.24 -15.86
C SER A 28 -6.16 -42.51 -15.65
N ASP A 29 -5.74 -42.74 -14.41
CA ASP A 29 -5.88 -44.05 -13.78
C ASP A 29 -7.39 -44.25 -13.53
N ARG A 30 -8.17 -44.29 -14.62
CA ARG A 30 -9.39 -45.08 -14.64
C ARG A 30 -8.89 -46.51 -14.51
N THR A 31 -8.70 -46.94 -13.27
CA THR A 31 -9.08 -48.29 -12.89
C THR A 31 -10.53 -48.42 -13.32
N THR A 32 -10.74 -48.88 -14.55
CA THR A 32 -11.97 -49.57 -14.89
C THR A 32 -12.04 -50.74 -13.93
N ASN A 33 -12.67 -50.51 -12.77
CA ASN A 33 -13.41 -51.52 -12.05
C ASN A 33 -14.60 -51.92 -12.95
N SER A 34 -14.30 -52.41 -14.16
CA SER A 34 -15.21 -53.34 -14.81
C SER A 34 -15.07 -54.61 -13.99
N SER A 35 -16.07 -54.85 -13.15
CA SER A 35 -16.43 -56.19 -12.70
C SER A 35 -16.59 -57.07 -13.94
N SER A 36 -15.49 -57.66 -14.38
CA SER A 36 -15.41 -58.55 -15.54
C SER A 36 -14.35 -59.59 -15.21
N VAL A 37 -14.84 -60.69 -14.63
CA VAL A 37 -14.32 -62.06 -14.67
C VAL A 37 -12.79 -62.18 -14.54
N GLY A 38 -12.36 -62.69 -13.37
CA GLY A 38 -10.97 -62.87 -12.96
C GLY A 38 -10.00 -63.24 -14.08
N THR A 39 -9.19 -62.26 -14.50
CA THR A 39 -7.97 -62.53 -15.26
C THR A 39 -6.99 -63.19 -14.30
N ILE A 40 -6.73 -64.48 -14.47
CA ILE A 40 -5.72 -65.22 -13.72
C ILE A 40 -4.39 -64.48 -13.90
N VAL A 41 -3.84 -63.98 -12.79
CA VAL A 41 -2.56 -63.29 -12.72
C VAL A 41 -1.46 -64.32 -13.03
N GLY A 42 -1.15 -64.49 -14.32
CA GLY A 42 -0.04 -65.33 -14.73
C GLY A 42 1.29 -64.76 -14.20
N PRO A 43 2.30 -65.60 -13.91
CA PRO A 43 3.59 -65.18 -13.36
C PRO A 43 4.33 -64.11 -14.21
N GLY A 44 3.98 -63.97 -15.49
CA GLY A 44 4.52 -62.92 -16.37
C GLY A 44 3.93 -61.50 -16.17
N SER A 45 2.80 -61.34 -15.48
CA SER A 45 2.15 -60.03 -15.31
C SER A 45 2.92 -59.09 -14.37
N LEU A 46 3.63 -59.64 -13.38
CA LEU A 46 4.45 -58.88 -12.44
C LEU A 46 5.72 -58.37 -13.13
N SER A 47 6.37 -59.23 -13.92
CA SER A 47 7.54 -58.87 -14.75
C SER A 47 7.18 -57.84 -15.82
N GLY A 48 6.02 -57.97 -16.47
CA GLY A 48 5.53 -56.97 -17.44
C GLY A 48 5.33 -55.59 -16.81
N LYS A 49 4.74 -55.52 -15.60
CA LYS A 49 4.59 -54.26 -14.85
C LYS A 49 5.94 -53.67 -14.43
N ALA A 50 6.90 -54.50 -14.03
CA ALA A 50 8.23 -54.05 -13.67
C ALA A 50 9.00 -53.47 -14.89
N ILE A 51 8.95 -54.15 -16.04
CA ILE A 51 9.57 -53.69 -17.29
C ILE A 51 8.92 -52.38 -17.76
N TYR A 52 7.59 -52.28 -17.71
CA TYR A 52 6.89 -51.04 -18.07
C TYR A 52 7.28 -49.87 -17.16
N LYS A 53 7.32 -50.09 -15.84
CA LYS A 53 7.77 -49.06 -14.89
C LYS A 53 9.22 -48.66 -15.12
N LEU A 54 10.12 -49.62 -15.36
CA LEU A 54 11.51 -49.35 -15.69
C LEU A 54 11.63 -48.53 -16.98
N GLY A 55 10.93 -48.93 -18.05
CA GLY A 55 10.92 -48.19 -19.32
C GLY A 55 10.42 -46.75 -19.16
N LYS A 56 9.36 -46.53 -18.37
CA LYS A 56 8.85 -45.18 -18.06
C LYS A 56 9.87 -44.34 -17.28
N ILE A 57 10.61 -44.93 -16.35
CA ILE A 57 11.67 -44.24 -15.59
C ILE A 57 12.87 -43.93 -16.50
N THR A 58 13.29 -44.88 -17.33
CA THR A 58 14.40 -44.69 -18.27
C THR A 58 14.09 -43.60 -19.29
N LEU A 59 12.87 -43.59 -19.86
CA LEU A 59 12.44 -42.56 -20.82
C LEU A 59 12.47 -41.16 -20.18
N LYS A 60 11.90 -41.02 -18.98
CA LYS A 60 11.97 -39.77 -18.20
C LYS A 60 13.41 -39.34 -17.90
N GLY A 61 14.29 -40.29 -17.58
CA GLY A 61 15.70 -40.02 -17.31
C GLY A 61 16.44 -39.49 -18.54
N VAL A 62 16.21 -40.08 -19.72
CA VAL A 62 16.84 -39.63 -20.97
C VAL A 62 16.35 -38.25 -21.39
N GLU A 63 15.03 -37.99 -21.28
CA GLU A 63 14.45 -36.67 -21.55
C GLU A 63 15.04 -35.61 -20.61
N GLN A 64 15.16 -35.92 -19.32
CA GLN A 64 15.71 -35.00 -18.34
C GLN A 64 17.18 -34.66 -18.63
N VAL A 65 18.01 -35.63 -19.03
CA VAL A 65 19.41 -35.38 -19.44
C VAL A 65 19.47 -34.50 -20.69
N ALA A 66 18.60 -34.73 -21.68
CA ALA A 66 18.54 -33.90 -22.87
C ALA A 66 18.14 -32.45 -22.55
N ILE A 67 17.16 -32.26 -21.65
CA ILE A 67 16.73 -30.93 -21.19
C ILE A 67 17.87 -30.22 -20.44
N TYR A 68 18.54 -30.88 -19.49
CA TYR A 68 19.67 -30.27 -18.78
C TYR A 68 20.82 -29.88 -19.71
N ARG A 69 21.12 -30.71 -20.72
CA ARG A 69 22.15 -30.38 -21.72
C ARG A 69 21.76 -29.15 -22.53
N ARG A 70 20.49 -29.05 -22.93
CA ARG A 70 19.95 -27.89 -23.64
C ARG A 70 20.02 -26.64 -22.78
N LEU A 71 19.55 -26.72 -21.55
CA LEU A 71 19.55 -25.61 -20.59
C LEU A 71 20.97 -25.15 -20.24
N SER A 72 21.92 -26.09 -20.10
CA SER A 72 23.34 -25.78 -19.92
C SER A 72 23.96 -25.08 -21.13
N THR A 73 23.51 -25.41 -22.34
CA THR A 73 23.96 -24.73 -23.56
C THR A 73 23.40 -23.31 -23.59
N ILE A 74 22.12 -23.14 -23.27
CA ILE A 74 21.47 -21.82 -23.17
C ILE A 74 22.16 -20.97 -22.11
N SER A 75 22.40 -21.50 -20.91
CA SER A 75 23.00 -20.75 -19.80
C SER A 75 24.39 -20.18 -20.10
N PHE A 76 25.11 -20.73 -21.07
CA PHE A 76 26.40 -20.17 -21.51
C PHE A 76 26.26 -18.79 -22.18
N TYR A 77 25.08 -18.48 -22.75
CA TYR A 77 24.79 -17.24 -23.45
C TYR A 77 24.02 -16.22 -22.62
N PHE A 78 23.67 -16.53 -21.37
CA PHE A 78 22.84 -15.67 -20.52
C PHE A 78 23.61 -15.24 -19.25
N PRO A 79 23.47 -13.97 -18.81
CA PRO A 79 22.77 -12.87 -19.49
C PRO A 79 23.53 -12.36 -20.73
N HIS A 80 22.82 -11.74 -21.66
CA HIS A 80 23.39 -11.08 -22.84
C HIS A 80 22.81 -9.67 -23.01
N ARG A 81 23.41 -8.86 -23.89
CA ARG A 81 22.86 -7.54 -24.26
C ARG A 81 21.96 -7.66 -25.47
N ASP A 82 21.05 -6.72 -25.66
CA ASP A 82 20.20 -6.65 -26.87
C ASP A 82 21.01 -6.47 -28.16
N SER A 83 22.21 -5.86 -28.05
CA SER A 83 23.14 -5.69 -29.16
C SER A 83 23.98 -6.93 -29.49
N THR A 84 23.95 -7.97 -28.64
CA THR A 84 24.77 -9.16 -28.84
C THR A 84 24.14 -10.04 -29.91
N TYR A 85 24.92 -10.39 -30.94
CA TYR A 85 24.52 -11.38 -31.93
C TYR A 85 24.80 -12.79 -31.40
N VAL A 86 23.74 -13.56 -31.14
CA VAL A 86 23.83 -14.98 -30.80
C VAL A 86 22.98 -15.76 -31.81
N ASN A 87 23.59 -16.72 -32.50
CA ASN A 87 22.87 -17.52 -33.47
C ASN A 87 21.81 -18.38 -32.77
N GLY A 88 20.56 -18.30 -33.21
CA GLY A 88 19.44 -19.04 -32.63
C GLY A 88 18.93 -18.51 -31.29
N ILE A 89 19.24 -17.25 -30.92
CA ILE A 89 18.83 -16.66 -29.63
C ILE A 89 17.31 -16.68 -29.42
N GLU A 90 16.53 -16.46 -30.46
CA GLU A 90 15.06 -16.51 -30.42
C GLU A 90 14.55 -17.89 -30.00
N GLN A 91 15.12 -18.95 -30.58
CA GLN A 91 14.79 -20.32 -30.18
C GLN A 91 15.19 -20.59 -28.73
N MET A 92 16.31 -20.05 -28.25
CA MET A 92 16.70 -20.18 -26.84
C MET A 92 15.66 -19.54 -25.91
N TYR A 93 15.11 -18.37 -26.26
CA TYR A 93 14.03 -17.76 -25.48
C TYR A 93 12.74 -18.57 -25.51
N LEU A 94 12.33 -19.10 -26.67
CA LEU A 94 11.17 -20.01 -26.73
C LEU A 94 11.37 -21.24 -25.85
N ASP A 95 12.59 -21.77 -25.83
CA ASP A 95 12.95 -22.90 -24.97
C ASP A 95 12.92 -22.52 -23.49
N LEU A 96 13.41 -21.34 -23.13
CA LEU A 96 13.34 -20.84 -21.75
C LEU A 96 11.89 -20.66 -21.31
N LEU A 97 11.04 -20.04 -22.13
CA LEU A 97 9.62 -19.84 -21.83
C LEU A 97 8.87 -21.16 -21.67
N GLU A 98 9.17 -22.16 -22.52
CA GLU A 98 8.64 -23.51 -22.37
C GLU A 98 9.11 -24.14 -21.06
N LEU A 99 10.43 -24.13 -20.79
CA LEU A 99 11.02 -24.73 -19.59
C LEU A 99 10.61 -24.02 -18.30
N SER A 100 10.21 -22.75 -18.39
CA SER A 100 9.63 -21.96 -17.29
C SER A 100 8.18 -22.33 -16.97
N ARG A 101 7.52 -23.23 -17.70
CA ARG A 101 6.16 -23.63 -17.33
C ARG A 101 6.12 -24.39 -16.00
N PRO A 102 5.28 -23.96 -15.04
CA PRO A 102 5.12 -24.67 -13.78
C PRO A 102 4.56 -26.07 -14.02
N GLU A 103 4.91 -27.02 -13.14
CA GLU A 103 4.45 -28.43 -13.13
C GLU A 103 4.83 -29.30 -14.33
N MET A 104 5.23 -28.73 -15.46
CA MET A 104 5.68 -29.49 -16.64
C MET A 104 7.12 -30.01 -16.51
N TYR A 105 7.96 -29.26 -15.80
CA TYR A 105 9.37 -29.58 -15.58
C TYR A 105 9.69 -29.69 -14.09
N SER A 106 10.85 -30.26 -13.75
CA SER A 106 11.29 -30.26 -12.35
C SER A 106 11.52 -28.84 -11.87
N ASN A 107 11.25 -28.55 -10.59
CA ASN A 107 11.44 -27.22 -10.01
C ASN A 107 12.84 -26.65 -10.29
N GLY A 108 13.88 -27.50 -10.30
CA GLY A 108 15.24 -27.06 -10.62
C GLY A 108 15.40 -26.56 -12.07
N ILE A 109 14.78 -27.22 -13.05
CA ILE A 109 14.80 -26.78 -14.45
C ILE A 109 13.98 -25.50 -14.61
N HIS A 110 12.78 -25.50 -14.05
CA HIS A 110 11.85 -24.38 -14.08
C HIS A 110 12.48 -23.11 -13.47
N PHE A 111 12.99 -23.19 -12.24
CA PHE A 111 13.62 -22.05 -11.58
C PHE A 111 14.88 -21.58 -12.28
N GLN A 112 15.70 -22.48 -12.84
CA GLN A 112 16.87 -22.10 -13.61
C GLN A 112 16.49 -21.36 -14.91
N ALA A 113 15.44 -21.82 -15.60
CA ALA A 113 14.94 -21.15 -16.80
C ALA A 113 14.32 -19.78 -16.46
N SER A 114 13.41 -19.72 -15.49
CA SER A 114 12.76 -18.48 -15.04
C SER A 114 13.77 -17.48 -14.48
N GLY A 115 14.79 -17.94 -13.74
CA GLY A 115 15.89 -17.11 -13.27
C GLY A 115 16.69 -16.47 -14.41
N MET A 116 16.96 -17.18 -15.51
CA MET A 116 17.61 -16.59 -16.68
C MET A 116 16.74 -15.53 -17.36
N VAL A 117 15.43 -15.75 -17.47
CA VAL A 117 14.49 -14.76 -17.99
C VAL A 117 14.43 -13.53 -17.08
N MET A 118 14.39 -13.72 -15.77
CA MET A 118 14.42 -12.64 -14.78
C MET A 118 15.70 -11.81 -14.80
N ALA A 119 16.86 -12.45 -15.01
CA ALA A 119 18.12 -11.72 -15.17
C ALA A 119 18.12 -10.80 -16.42
N GLN A 120 17.40 -11.19 -17.48
CA GLN A 120 17.25 -10.35 -18.67
C GLN A 120 16.31 -9.17 -18.43
N ILE A 121 15.23 -9.39 -17.68
CA ILE A 121 14.31 -8.32 -17.27
C ILE A 121 15.01 -7.32 -16.35
N GLY A 122 15.70 -7.79 -15.31
CA GLY A 122 16.42 -6.92 -14.38
C GLY A 122 17.52 -6.10 -15.05
N SER A 123 18.19 -6.65 -16.08
CA SER A 123 19.18 -5.93 -16.88
C SER A 123 18.61 -5.12 -18.06
N ARG A 124 17.28 -5.08 -18.23
CA ARG A 124 16.55 -4.41 -19.32
C ARG A 124 16.93 -4.87 -20.74
N ASN A 125 17.56 -6.03 -20.90
CA ASN A 125 17.92 -6.61 -22.19
C ASN A 125 16.81 -7.55 -22.68
N ILE A 126 15.63 -6.99 -22.92
CA ILE A 126 14.39 -7.74 -23.12
C ILE A 126 13.94 -7.83 -24.58
N LYS A 127 14.68 -7.28 -25.54
CA LYS A 127 14.25 -7.23 -26.94
C LYS A 127 13.89 -8.62 -27.48
N TYR A 128 14.82 -9.56 -27.36
CA TYR A 128 14.63 -10.92 -27.87
C TYR A 128 13.59 -11.71 -27.06
N LEU A 129 13.42 -11.39 -25.77
CA LEU A 129 12.35 -11.95 -24.94
C LEU A 129 10.97 -11.50 -25.44
N LEU A 130 10.81 -10.21 -25.74
CA LEU A 130 9.57 -9.65 -26.29
C LEU A 130 9.26 -10.25 -27.66
N ASP A 131 10.27 -10.44 -28.51
CA ASP A 131 10.11 -11.10 -29.82
C ASP A 131 9.61 -12.56 -29.65
N ALA A 132 10.18 -13.31 -28.70
CA ALA A 132 9.73 -14.68 -28.40
C ALA A 132 8.30 -14.70 -27.81
N LEU A 133 7.97 -13.79 -26.89
CA LEU A 133 6.64 -13.65 -26.31
C LEU A 133 5.59 -13.26 -27.36
N ASN A 134 5.98 -12.54 -28.43
CA ASN A 134 5.09 -12.23 -29.53
C ASN A 134 4.69 -13.47 -30.36
N HIS A 135 5.47 -14.55 -30.30
CA HIS A 135 5.13 -15.84 -30.91
C HIS A 135 4.52 -16.84 -29.92
N PHE A 136 4.60 -16.54 -28.62
CA PHE A 136 4.11 -17.42 -27.57
C PHE A 136 2.57 -17.34 -27.44
N PRO A 137 1.87 -18.45 -27.16
CA PRO A 137 0.42 -18.43 -26.99
C PRO A 137 0.00 -17.54 -25.82
N VAL A 138 -1.04 -16.71 -26.02
CA VAL A 138 -1.48 -15.72 -25.02
C VAL A 138 -1.80 -16.36 -23.65
N ILE A 139 -2.42 -17.54 -23.64
CA ILE A 139 -2.72 -18.27 -22.40
C ILE A 139 -1.44 -18.61 -21.63
N GLU A 140 -0.39 -19.02 -22.33
CA GLU A 140 0.89 -19.38 -21.74
C GLU A 140 1.65 -18.15 -21.22
N ILE A 141 1.49 -16.99 -21.87
CA ILE A 141 1.96 -15.71 -21.31
C ILE A 141 1.26 -15.44 -19.97
N GLY A 142 -0.05 -15.70 -19.89
CA GLY A 142 -0.82 -15.58 -18.64
C GLY A 142 -0.26 -16.45 -17.53
N HIS A 143 0.00 -17.73 -17.81
CA HIS A 143 0.62 -18.65 -16.84
C HIS A 143 2.02 -18.19 -16.42
N PHE A 144 2.85 -17.75 -17.37
CA PHE A 144 4.18 -17.22 -17.07
C PHE A 144 4.10 -16.00 -16.14
N VAL A 145 3.20 -15.05 -16.41
CA VAL A 145 3.01 -13.88 -15.54
C VAL A 145 2.50 -14.29 -14.16
N ALA A 146 1.48 -15.16 -14.10
CA ALA A 146 0.92 -15.65 -12.84
C ALA A 146 1.96 -16.39 -11.97
N ASP A 147 2.93 -17.05 -12.60
CA ASP A 147 4.02 -17.76 -11.93
C ASP A 147 5.05 -16.80 -11.32
N ILE A 148 5.41 -15.71 -12.02
CA ILE A 148 6.41 -14.75 -11.51
C ILE A 148 5.82 -13.73 -10.53
N MET A 149 4.54 -13.35 -10.63
CA MET A 149 3.94 -12.28 -9.80
C MET A 149 4.05 -12.49 -8.28
N PRO A 150 3.84 -13.70 -7.73
CA PRO A 150 3.99 -13.94 -6.29
C PRO A 150 5.38 -13.60 -5.75
N HIS A 151 6.43 -13.70 -6.57
CA HIS A 151 7.80 -13.35 -6.18
C HIS A 151 7.99 -11.83 -6.06
N PHE A 152 7.18 -11.04 -6.77
CA PHE A 152 7.29 -9.58 -6.84
C PHE A 152 6.16 -8.85 -6.10
N ASP A 153 5.38 -9.56 -5.26
CA ASP A 153 4.39 -8.91 -4.41
C ASP A 153 5.09 -8.00 -3.38
N PRO A 154 4.91 -6.67 -3.46
CA PRO A 154 5.60 -5.73 -2.58
C PRO A 154 5.29 -5.96 -1.09
N ILE A 155 4.08 -6.44 -0.78
CA ILE A 155 3.66 -6.72 0.58
C ILE A 155 4.44 -7.91 1.14
N SER A 156 4.49 -9.01 0.39
CA SER A 156 5.27 -10.19 0.75
C SER A 156 6.77 -9.87 0.85
N LEU A 157 7.31 -9.12 -0.11
CA LEU A 157 8.73 -8.74 -0.15
C LEU A 157 9.16 -7.90 1.05
N THR A 158 8.30 -7.01 1.55
CA THR A 158 8.66 -6.16 2.70
C THR A 158 8.77 -6.97 4.01
N SER A 159 8.15 -8.16 4.06
CA SER A 159 8.29 -9.09 5.19
C SER A 159 9.47 -10.06 5.03
N MET A 160 10.10 -10.14 3.85
CA MET A 160 11.22 -11.05 3.60
C MET A 160 12.53 -10.49 4.16
N SER A 161 13.35 -11.36 4.73
CA SER A 161 14.73 -10.98 5.04
C SER A 161 15.55 -10.92 3.75
N HIS A 162 16.63 -10.13 3.74
CA HIS A 162 17.59 -10.14 2.62
C HIS A 162 18.14 -11.54 2.33
N ALA A 163 18.29 -12.38 3.36
CA ALA A 163 18.72 -13.77 3.18
C ALA A 163 17.68 -14.61 2.43
N ASP A 164 16.39 -14.33 2.59
CA ASP A 164 15.31 -15.02 1.88
C ASP A 164 15.27 -14.58 0.41
N VAL A 165 15.43 -13.28 0.14
CA VAL A 165 15.55 -12.76 -1.24
C VAL A 165 16.73 -13.41 -1.98
N VAL A 166 17.88 -13.57 -1.31
CA VAL A 166 19.06 -14.25 -1.89
C VAL A 166 18.85 -15.75 -2.08
N ARG A 167 17.93 -16.37 -1.34
CA ARG A 167 17.61 -17.80 -1.47
C ARG A 167 16.56 -18.09 -2.53
N ASP A 168 15.73 -17.10 -2.86
CA ASP A 168 14.73 -17.22 -3.90
C ASP A 168 15.42 -17.36 -5.27
N PRO A 169 15.19 -18.47 -5.99
CA PRO A 169 15.93 -18.76 -7.22
C PRO A 169 15.47 -17.92 -8.43
N ILE A 170 14.35 -17.20 -8.31
CA ILE A 170 13.81 -16.31 -9.34
C ILE A 170 14.21 -14.86 -9.03
N LEU A 171 14.08 -14.42 -7.78
CA LEU A 171 14.47 -13.06 -7.37
C LEU A 171 15.98 -12.86 -7.35
N LYS A 172 16.76 -13.86 -6.95
CA LYS A 172 18.22 -13.70 -6.87
C LYS A 172 18.81 -13.31 -8.24
N PRO A 173 18.58 -14.03 -9.35
CA PRO A 173 19.08 -13.63 -10.67
C PRO A 173 18.57 -12.26 -11.12
N TYR A 174 17.32 -11.91 -10.79
CA TYR A 174 16.77 -10.57 -11.05
C TYR A 174 17.61 -9.50 -10.36
N VAL A 175 17.76 -9.58 -9.03
CA VAL A 175 18.46 -8.59 -8.21
C VAL A 175 19.94 -8.49 -8.59
N GLU A 176 20.61 -9.63 -8.84
CA GLU A 176 22.02 -9.66 -9.28
C GLU A 176 22.24 -9.02 -10.66
N SER A 177 21.18 -8.89 -11.47
CA SER A 177 21.24 -8.29 -12.81
C SER A 177 20.86 -6.82 -12.88
N LEU A 178 20.35 -6.25 -11.78
CA LEU A 178 19.96 -4.84 -11.72
C LEU A 178 21.16 -3.93 -11.95
N HIS A 179 20.98 -2.86 -12.72
CA HIS A 179 22.01 -1.85 -12.89
C HIS A 179 22.18 -1.04 -11.59
N GLU A 180 23.41 -0.72 -11.19
CA GLU A 180 23.71 0.10 -10.00
C GLU A 180 23.06 1.51 -10.00
N ARG A 181 22.52 1.93 -11.15
CA ARG A 181 21.91 3.25 -11.36
C ARG A 181 20.39 3.18 -11.45
N GLU A 182 19.79 2.00 -11.24
CA GLU A 182 18.34 1.90 -11.14
C GLU A 182 17.89 2.66 -9.90
N ASP A 183 17.03 3.67 -10.12
CA ASP A 183 16.45 4.43 -9.02
C ASP A 183 15.55 3.54 -8.15
N ASN A 184 14.90 2.54 -8.73
CA ASN A 184 14.05 1.60 -8.01
C ASN A 184 14.22 0.18 -8.58
N SER A 185 14.39 -0.82 -7.71
CA SER A 185 14.61 -2.20 -8.13
C SER A 185 13.47 -2.81 -8.94
N LEU A 186 12.24 -2.34 -8.82
CA LEU A 186 11.08 -2.87 -9.54
C LEU A 186 10.77 -2.12 -10.86
N ALA A 187 11.49 -1.04 -11.15
CA ALA A 187 11.28 -0.27 -12.39
C ALA A 187 11.53 -1.11 -13.66
N PRO A 188 12.60 -1.93 -13.77
CA PRO A 188 12.80 -2.79 -14.94
C PRO A 188 11.64 -3.75 -15.20
N LEU A 189 11.04 -4.30 -14.14
CA LEU A 189 9.89 -5.19 -14.24
C LEU A 189 8.63 -4.46 -14.74
N VAL A 190 8.34 -3.27 -14.22
CA VAL A 190 7.22 -2.44 -14.69
C VAL A 190 7.42 -2.03 -16.16
N ASP A 191 8.65 -1.68 -16.55
CA ASP A 191 8.96 -1.32 -17.94
C ASP A 191 8.85 -2.52 -18.89
N PHE A 192 9.21 -3.73 -18.43
CA PHE A 192 8.96 -4.96 -19.16
C PHE A 192 7.46 -5.19 -19.39
N PHE A 193 6.62 -5.02 -18.35
CA PHE A 193 5.17 -5.14 -18.53
C PHE A 193 4.60 -4.08 -19.46
N SER A 194 5.07 -2.83 -19.36
CA SER A 194 4.66 -1.77 -20.28
C SER A 194 4.93 -2.15 -21.74
N GLN A 195 6.11 -2.70 -22.03
CA GLN A 195 6.46 -3.16 -23.37
C GLN A 195 5.70 -4.43 -23.80
N LEU A 196 5.54 -5.42 -22.91
CA LEU A 196 4.77 -6.63 -23.18
C LEU A 196 3.30 -6.29 -23.50
N LEU A 197 2.70 -5.41 -22.69
CA LEU A 197 1.34 -4.92 -22.88
C LEU A 197 1.20 -4.13 -24.18
N SER A 198 2.28 -3.56 -24.75
CA SER A 198 2.22 -2.82 -26.01
C SER A 198 2.09 -3.71 -27.25
N LEU A 199 2.50 -4.99 -27.19
CA LEU A 199 2.59 -5.89 -28.35
C LEU A 199 1.23 -6.17 -29.03
N ASP A 200 0.20 -6.49 -28.26
CA ASP A 200 -1.13 -6.87 -28.77
C ASP A 200 -2.25 -6.55 -27.74
N GLU A 201 -3.49 -6.36 -28.18
CA GLU A 201 -4.62 -6.06 -27.29
C GLU A 201 -5.08 -7.29 -26.48
N GLY A 202 -5.14 -8.49 -27.09
CA GLY A 202 -5.55 -9.71 -26.38
C GLY A 202 -4.57 -10.11 -25.26
N ARG A 203 -3.29 -9.77 -25.41
CA ARG A 203 -2.27 -9.94 -24.37
C ARG A 203 -2.45 -9.00 -23.19
N CYS A 204 -3.01 -7.81 -23.44
CA CYS A 204 -3.21 -6.80 -22.40
C CYS A 204 -4.08 -7.37 -21.27
N ASP A 205 -5.22 -7.95 -21.65
CA ASP A 205 -6.19 -8.48 -20.69
C ASP A 205 -5.62 -9.60 -19.83
N VAL A 206 -4.92 -10.53 -20.49
CA VAL A 206 -4.35 -11.70 -19.83
C VAL A 206 -3.22 -11.28 -18.89
N VAL A 207 -2.31 -10.41 -19.29
CA VAL A 207 -1.21 -9.96 -18.43
C VAL A 207 -1.75 -9.17 -17.22
N LEU A 208 -2.73 -8.28 -17.43
CA LEU A 208 -3.35 -7.51 -16.33
C LEU A 208 -4.11 -8.40 -15.33
N ALA A 209 -4.85 -9.40 -15.83
CA ALA A 209 -5.64 -10.30 -15.00
C ALA A 209 -4.81 -11.33 -14.22
N ASN A 210 -3.55 -11.57 -14.60
CA ASN A 210 -2.67 -12.55 -13.97
C ASN A 210 -1.68 -11.94 -12.95
N GLY A 211 -2.09 -10.87 -12.26
CA GLY A 211 -1.41 -10.35 -11.08
C GLY A 211 -0.68 -9.02 -11.23
N VAL A 212 -0.57 -8.46 -12.45
CA VAL A 212 0.05 -7.13 -12.63
C VAL A 212 -0.75 -6.05 -11.89
N LEU A 213 -2.10 -6.10 -11.93
CA LEU A 213 -2.92 -5.12 -11.20
C LEU A 213 -2.78 -5.26 -9.66
N ASP A 214 -2.61 -6.48 -9.16
CA ASP A 214 -2.38 -6.76 -7.74
C ASP A 214 -1.00 -6.27 -7.29
N MET A 215 0.05 -6.53 -8.08
CA MET A 215 1.39 -6.00 -7.85
C MET A 215 1.35 -4.47 -7.77
N MET A 216 0.69 -3.81 -8.73
CA MET A 216 0.57 -2.35 -8.76
C MET A 216 -0.17 -1.82 -7.54
N LEU A 217 -1.23 -2.50 -7.10
CA LEU A 217 -1.92 -2.15 -5.86
C LEU A 217 -1.00 -2.32 -4.64
N GLY A 218 -0.22 -3.40 -4.59
CA GLY A 218 0.80 -3.61 -3.57
C GLY A 218 1.82 -2.47 -3.53
N LEU A 219 2.29 -2.01 -4.70
CA LEU A 219 3.21 -0.87 -4.82
C LEU A 219 2.60 0.41 -4.25
N TYR A 220 1.33 0.66 -4.56
CA TYR A 220 0.62 1.82 -4.00
C TYR A 220 0.54 1.75 -2.46
N VAL A 221 0.15 0.59 -1.94
CA VAL A 221 -0.03 0.36 -0.50
C VAL A 221 1.28 0.50 0.26
N THR A 222 2.41 0.12 -0.34
CA THR A 222 3.75 0.29 0.24
C THR A 222 4.38 1.65 -0.04
N ASP A 223 3.65 2.63 -0.62
CA ASP A 223 4.17 3.94 -1.03
C ASP A 223 5.36 3.88 -1.99
N PHE A 224 5.33 2.91 -2.92
CA PHE A 224 6.38 2.70 -3.93
C PHE A 224 7.77 2.52 -3.31
N GLN A 225 7.83 1.96 -2.10
CA GLN A 225 9.09 1.64 -1.43
C GLN A 225 9.90 0.64 -2.25
N ASP A 226 11.21 0.86 -2.27
CA ASP A 226 12.16 -0.01 -2.95
C ASP A 226 12.50 -1.20 -2.04
N VAL A 227 11.65 -2.23 -2.09
CA VAL A 227 11.70 -3.39 -1.18
C VAL A 227 12.89 -4.31 -1.40
N LEU A 228 13.52 -4.29 -2.60
CA LEU A 228 14.71 -5.11 -2.89
C LEU A 228 16.02 -4.34 -2.74
N ALA A 229 15.98 -3.02 -2.51
CA ALA A 229 17.20 -2.25 -2.29
C ALA A 229 17.81 -2.55 -0.91
N PRO A 230 19.16 -2.54 -0.80
CA PRO A 230 19.82 -2.54 0.49
C PRO A 230 19.32 -1.34 1.32
N GLN A 231 18.93 -1.56 2.58
CA GLN A 231 18.26 -0.59 3.46
C GLN A 231 19.02 0.74 3.73
N ALA A 232 20.21 0.93 3.13
CA ALA A 232 21.08 2.07 3.38
C ALA A 232 20.76 3.34 2.55
N VAL A 233 19.84 3.28 1.57
CA VAL A 233 19.60 4.42 0.67
C VAL A 233 18.35 5.21 1.09
N PRO A 234 18.44 6.55 1.25
CA PRO A 234 17.29 7.39 1.61
C PRO A 234 16.15 7.27 0.58
N ALA A 235 14.93 7.09 1.08
CA ALA A 235 13.79 6.58 0.32
C ALA A 235 13.11 7.58 -0.66
N SER A 236 13.42 8.88 -0.61
CA SER A 236 12.55 9.90 -1.23
C SER A 236 12.70 10.04 -2.75
N SER A 237 13.91 9.92 -3.32
CA SER A 237 14.10 10.06 -4.79
C SER A 237 13.53 8.87 -5.57
N LYS A 238 13.66 7.67 -5.00
CA LYS A 238 13.34 6.38 -5.63
C LYS A 238 11.85 6.15 -5.91
N LYS A 239 10.96 6.79 -5.14
CA LYS A 239 9.50 6.65 -5.29
C LYS A 239 8.99 7.28 -6.59
N SER A 240 9.58 8.40 -6.97
CA SER A 240 9.10 9.22 -8.09
C SER A 240 9.28 8.54 -9.46
N SER A 241 10.39 7.83 -9.65
CA SER A 241 10.69 7.12 -10.90
C SER A 241 9.76 5.92 -11.10
N LEU A 242 9.57 5.10 -10.06
CA LEU A 242 8.68 3.94 -10.12
C LEU A 242 7.21 4.35 -10.33
N LEU A 243 6.73 5.37 -9.61
CA LEU A 243 5.39 5.91 -9.83
C LEU A 243 5.22 6.44 -11.27
N GLY A 244 6.25 7.09 -11.81
CA GLY A 244 6.29 7.54 -13.20
C GLY A 244 6.19 6.39 -14.21
N ALA A 245 6.94 5.31 -13.99
CA ALA A 245 6.87 4.09 -14.81
C ALA A 245 5.47 3.44 -14.73
N CYS A 246 4.91 3.36 -13.52
CA CYS A 246 3.57 2.84 -13.29
C CYS A 246 2.48 3.65 -14.01
N ASN A 247 2.54 4.98 -13.91
CA ASN A 247 1.62 5.86 -14.62
C ASN A 247 1.78 5.72 -16.14
N SER A 248 3.01 5.58 -16.64
CA SER A 248 3.27 5.36 -18.08
C SER A 248 2.68 4.04 -18.57
N LEU A 249 2.80 2.96 -17.78
CA LEU A 249 2.14 1.69 -18.06
C LEU A 249 0.62 1.87 -18.13
N PHE A 250 0.00 2.55 -17.15
CA PHE A 250 -1.45 2.78 -17.18
C PHE A 250 -1.89 3.62 -18.37
N MET A 251 -1.12 4.65 -18.75
CA MET A 251 -1.41 5.41 -19.97
C MET A 251 -1.42 4.49 -21.21
N GLY A 252 -0.43 3.60 -21.34
CA GLY A 252 -0.39 2.62 -22.43
C GLY A 252 -1.58 1.66 -22.42
N VAL A 253 -2.00 1.21 -21.24
CA VAL A 253 -3.16 0.34 -21.06
C VAL A 253 -4.47 1.05 -21.40
N LEU A 254 -4.63 2.32 -21.03
CA LEU A 254 -5.86 3.07 -21.31
C LEU A 254 -6.07 3.38 -22.78
N LEU A 255 -5.01 3.36 -23.58
CA LEU A 255 -5.12 3.43 -25.05
C LEU A 255 -5.70 2.15 -25.66
N LYS A 256 -5.81 1.06 -24.87
CA LYS A 256 -6.42 -0.22 -25.25
C LYS A 256 -7.79 -0.32 -24.60
N GLY A 257 -8.84 -0.56 -25.39
CA GLY A 257 -10.23 -0.44 -24.92
C GLY A 257 -10.56 -1.41 -23.79
N SER A 258 -10.05 -2.64 -23.88
CA SER A 258 -10.28 -3.70 -22.89
C SER A 258 -9.58 -3.45 -21.54
N GLY A 259 -8.43 -2.77 -21.56
CA GLY A 259 -7.65 -2.46 -20.37
C GLY A 259 -8.39 -1.56 -19.37
N LEU A 260 -9.16 -0.59 -19.87
CA LEU A 260 -9.99 0.29 -19.05
C LEU A 260 -11.05 -0.50 -18.27
N GLU A 261 -11.70 -1.47 -18.92
CA GLU A 261 -12.74 -2.29 -18.29
C GLU A 261 -12.16 -3.09 -17.12
N LEU A 262 -11.00 -3.73 -17.31
CA LEU A 262 -10.32 -4.49 -16.27
C LEU A 262 -9.88 -3.60 -15.09
N ILE A 263 -9.26 -2.45 -15.38
CA ILE A 263 -8.85 -1.50 -14.34
C ILE A 263 -10.08 -1.04 -13.53
N SER A 264 -11.18 -0.69 -14.19
CA SER A 264 -12.40 -0.17 -13.54
C SER A 264 -13.06 -1.16 -12.57
N LYS A 265 -12.86 -2.47 -12.81
CA LYS A 265 -13.34 -3.57 -11.96
C LYS A 265 -12.35 -3.88 -10.82
N HIS A 266 -11.10 -3.45 -10.93
CA HIS A 266 -10.07 -3.67 -9.94
C HIS A 266 -10.07 -2.60 -8.84
N GLY A 267 -9.67 -2.97 -7.62
CA GLY A 267 -9.55 -2.05 -6.48
C GLY A 267 -8.62 -0.87 -6.72
N LEU A 268 -7.64 -1.07 -7.60
CA LEU A 268 -6.69 -0.04 -8.02
C LEU A 268 -7.39 1.20 -8.62
N SER A 269 -8.47 1.04 -9.38
CA SER A 269 -9.21 2.21 -9.93
C SER A 269 -9.76 3.15 -8.85
N ILE A 270 -9.97 2.61 -7.65
CA ILE A 270 -10.47 3.35 -6.49
C ILE A 270 -9.30 3.97 -5.72
N LEU A 271 -8.20 3.22 -5.61
CA LEU A 271 -7.10 3.56 -4.72
C LEU A 271 -5.98 4.39 -5.34
N TRP A 272 -5.72 4.23 -6.64
CA TRP A 272 -4.56 4.81 -7.30
C TRP A 272 -4.49 6.33 -7.13
N PRO A 273 -3.29 6.92 -6.91
CA PRO A 273 -3.14 8.37 -6.78
C PRO A 273 -3.74 9.11 -7.97
N PHE A 274 -4.30 10.28 -7.72
CA PHE A 274 -4.81 11.13 -8.79
C PHE A 274 -3.70 11.46 -9.79
N HIS A 275 -3.97 11.23 -11.08
CA HIS A 275 -3.09 11.64 -12.17
C HIS A 275 -3.94 12.23 -13.30
N PRO A 276 -3.67 13.45 -13.77
CA PRO A 276 -4.53 14.15 -14.74
C PRO A 276 -4.76 13.38 -16.06
N ALA A 277 -3.79 12.53 -16.44
CA ALA A 277 -3.87 11.77 -17.68
C ALA A 277 -4.63 10.43 -17.56
N LEU A 278 -4.96 9.99 -16.33
CA LEU A 278 -5.65 8.72 -16.10
C LEU A 278 -7.18 8.95 -16.02
N GLU A 279 -7.87 8.76 -17.13
CA GLU A 279 -9.30 9.07 -17.28
C GLU A 279 -10.20 8.35 -16.28
N PHE A 280 -9.84 7.13 -15.85
CA PHE A 280 -10.59 6.37 -14.85
C PHE A 280 -10.61 7.03 -13.45
N LEU A 281 -9.82 8.09 -13.25
CA LEU A 281 -9.77 8.88 -12.02
C LEU A 281 -10.55 10.20 -12.11
N SER A 282 -11.24 10.48 -13.22
CA SER A 282 -11.96 11.74 -13.45
C SER A 282 -13.11 11.97 -12.46
N ASP A 283 -13.78 10.92 -12.01
CA ASP A 283 -14.86 10.99 -11.00
C ASP A 283 -14.29 10.90 -9.59
N THR A 284 -13.68 12.00 -9.14
CA THR A 284 -13.06 12.08 -7.80
C THR A 284 -14.06 11.84 -6.67
N GLU A 285 -15.34 12.14 -6.88
CA GLU A 285 -16.38 11.98 -5.86
C GLU A 285 -16.80 10.54 -5.67
N ARG A 286 -17.12 9.86 -6.76
CA ARG A 286 -17.41 8.44 -6.72
C ARG A 286 -16.20 7.63 -6.26
N ARG A 287 -14.99 8.02 -6.65
CA ARG A 287 -13.74 7.38 -6.18
C ARG A 287 -13.66 7.42 -4.66
N ARG A 288 -13.84 8.62 -4.07
CA ARG A 288 -13.77 8.83 -2.62
C ARG A 288 -14.83 8.04 -1.85
N SER A 289 -16.06 7.97 -2.36
CA SER A 289 -17.13 7.16 -1.75
C SER A 289 -16.82 5.67 -1.77
N ARG A 290 -16.40 5.14 -2.94
CA ARG A 290 -16.05 3.71 -3.10
C ARG A 290 -14.82 3.30 -2.29
N ARG A 291 -13.93 4.24 -1.98
CA ARG A 291 -12.68 4.01 -1.24
C ARG A 291 -12.91 3.45 0.15
N ARG A 292 -13.95 3.92 0.86
CA ARG A 292 -14.31 3.35 2.16
C ARG A 292 -14.72 1.89 2.03
N THR A 293 -15.69 1.62 1.16
CA THR A 293 -16.19 0.27 0.89
C THR A 293 -15.06 -0.69 0.50
N TYR A 294 -14.09 -0.21 -0.27
CA TYR A 294 -12.91 -1.00 -0.63
C TYR A 294 -12.11 -1.42 0.61
N TRP A 295 -11.76 -0.46 1.48
CA TRP A 295 -11.00 -0.76 2.69
C TRP A 295 -11.75 -1.68 3.64
N ASP A 296 -13.07 -1.56 3.74
CA ASP A 296 -13.91 -2.45 4.57
C ASP A 296 -13.86 -3.91 4.09
N MET A 297 -13.63 -4.14 2.80
CA MET A 297 -13.54 -5.47 2.17
C MET A 297 -12.10 -6.00 2.06
N THR A 298 -11.11 -5.15 2.33
CA THR A 298 -9.69 -5.46 2.11
C THR A 298 -9.09 -6.21 3.30
N SER A 299 -8.06 -7.02 3.06
CA SER A 299 -7.37 -7.73 4.14
C SER A 299 -6.66 -6.77 5.11
N ARG A 300 -6.49 -7.23 6.35
CA ARG A 300 -5.80 -6.47 7.40
C ARG A 300 -4.35 -6.15 7.03
N ASP A 301 -3.69 -7.02 6.28
CA ASP A 301 -2.30 -6.85 5.89
C ASP A 301 -2.13 -5.63 4.98
N TYR A 302 -3.01 -5.47 3.99
CA TYR A 302 -3.02 -4.31 3.10
C TYR A 302 -3.29 -3.01 3.87
N ILE A 303 -4.23 -3.03 4.82
CA ILE A 303 -4.53 -1.87 5.68
C ILE A 303 -3.31 -1.54 6.57
N GLY A 304 -2.69 -2.56 7.18
CA GLY A 304 -1.49 -2.43 8.01
C GLY A 304 -0.31 -1.82 7.25
N TRP A 305 -0.05 -2.30 6.04
CA TRP A 305 0.96 -1.73 5.16
C TRP A 305 0.64 -0.30 4.77
N ARG A 306 -0.62 0.00 4.40
CA ARG A 306 -1.02 1.35 4.04
C ARG A 306 -0.87 2.34 5.20
N MET A 307 -1.25 1.95 6.41
CA MET A 307 -1.07 2.78 7.62
C MET A 307 0.40 3.09 7.89
N SER A 308 1.26 2.07 7.79
CA SER A 308 2.72 2.22 7.96
C SER A 308 3.32 3.10 6.86
N SER A 309 2.88 2.92 5.62
CA SER A 309 3.24 3.73 4.45
C SER A 309 2.91 5.21 4.67
N ILE A 310 1.67 5.51 5.09
CA ILE A 310 1.25 6.89 5.39
C ILE A 310 2.08 7.47 6.53
N HIS A 311 2.32 6.69 7.60
CA HIS A 311 3.12 7.14 8.73
C HIS A 311 4.56 7.51 8.29
N ASN A 312 5.21 6.63 7.54
CA ASN A 312 6.56 6.84 7.02
C ASN A 312 6.63 8.02 6.05
N MET A 313 5.65 8.13 5.15
CA MET A 313 5.48 9.27 4.26
C MET A 313 5.49 10.56 5.09
N MET A 314 4.65 10.63 6.13
CA MET A 314 4.50 11.79 7.01
C MET A 314 5.67 12.04 7.97
N PHE A 315 6.52 11.05 8.22
CA PHE A 315 7.70 11.25 9.04
C PHE A 315 8.87 11.88 8.27
N ASP A 316 8.99 11.61 6.97
CA ASP A 316 10.09 12.10 6.14
C ASP A 316 10.00 13.61 5.87
N SER A 317 10.41 14.46 6.82
CA SER A 317 10.32 15.94 6.72
C SER A 317 10.99 16.57 5.49
N SER A 318 11.79 15.81 4.73
CA SER A 318 12.45 16.28 3.51
C SER A 318 11.54 16.25 2.28
N SER A 319 10.48 15.44 2.30
CA SER A 319 9.58 15.28 1.14
C SER A 319 8.60 16.44 1.00
N VAL A 320 8.54 16.99 -0.22
CA VAL A 320 7.45 17.86 -0.67
C VAL A 320 6.33 16.96 -1.17
N PHE A 321 5.17 17.01 -0.51
CA PHE A 321 4.04 16.19 -0.93
C PHE A 321 3.25 16.84 -2.04
N ASP A 322 2.84 16.00 -2.98
CA ASP A 322 1.69 16.31 -3.81
C ASP A 322 0.45 16.43 -2.92
N VAL A 323 -0.34 17.48 -3.15
CA VAL A 323 -1.56 17.74 -2.38
C VAL A 323 -2.53 16.57 -2.52
N ASN A 324 -2.63 15.94 -3.70
CA ASN A 324 -3.55 14.82 -3.89
C ASN A 324 -3.10 13.56 -3.13
N ALA A 325 -1.80 13.28 -3.07
CA ALA A 325 -1.27 12.19 -2.26
C ALA A 325 -1.56 12.41 -0.76
N LEU A 326 -1.40 13.64 -0.27
CA LEU A 326 -1.79 14.03 1.09
C LEU A 326 -3.30 13.88 1.32
N LEU A 327 -4.14 14.32 0.37
CA LEU A 327 -5.59 14.14 0.43
C LEU A 327 -5.95 12.65 0.54
N ASP A 328 -5.39 11.80 -0.31
CA ASP A 328 -5.67 10.36 -0.30
C ASP A 328 -5.20 9.68 1.00
N ALA A 329 -4.04 10.10 1.55
CA ALA A 329 -3.58 9.61 2.85
C ALA A 329 -4.50 10.02 4.00
N VAL A 330 -4.96 11.27 4.04
CA VAL A 330 -5.92 11.73 5.06
C VAL A 330 -7.22 10.95 4.95
N MET A 331 -7.74 10.78 3.74
CA MET A 331 -8.95 9.99 3.46
C MET A 331 -8.83 8.55 3.97
N ASP A 332 -7.70 7.90 3.70
CA ASP A 332 -7.41 6.56 4.20
C ASP A 332 -7.40 6.52 5.72
N CYS A 333 -6.69 7.45 6.37
CA CYS A 333 -6.67 7.53 7.83
C CYS A 333 -8.06 7.73 8.44
N LEU A 334 -8.92 8.58 7.85
CA LEU A 334 -10.28 8.78 8.33
C LEU A 334 -11.11 7.50 8.22
N ASN A 335 -10.98 6.76 7.12
CA ASN A 335 -11.63 5.46 6.96
C ASN A 335 -11.11 4.44 7.98
N PHE A 336 -9.80 4.40 8.23
CA PHE A 336 -9.21 3.51 9.22
C PHE A 336 -9.67 3.85 10.64
N VAL A 337 -9.72 5.14 11.01
CA VAL A 337 -10.28 5.58 12.31
C VAL A 337 -11.73 5.15 12.46
N ALA A 338 -12.52 5.17 11.38
CA ALA A 338 -13.91 4.73 11.38
C ALA A 338 -14.08 3.20 11.48
N SER A 339 -13.01 2.41 11.35
CA SER A 339 -13.05 0.96 11.47
C SER A 339 -13.60 0.49 12.81
N ALA A 340 -14.35 -0.62 12.77
CA ALA A 340 -14.81 -1.32 13.96
C ALA A 340 -13.66 -2.04 14.68
N ASP A 341 -12.59 -2.39 13.98
CA ASP A 341 -11.39 -2.98 14.58
C ASP A 341 -10.61 -1.91 15.35
N GLU A 342 -10.43 -2.13 16.66
CA GLU A 342 -9.77 -1.16 17.54
C GLU A 342 -8.31 -0.91 17.15
N GLU A 343 -7.57 -1.94 16.74
CA GLU A 343 -6.17 -1.80 16.37
C GLU A 343 -6.03 -0.96 15.10
N ILE A 344 -6.80 -1.26 14.07
CA ILE A 344 -6.83 -0.45 12.83
C ILE A 344 -7.27 0.98 13.15
N SER A 345 -8.25 1.15 14.03
CA SER A 345 -8.77 2.47 14.39
C SER A 345 -7.74 3.33 15.11
N TYR A 346 -7.02 2.79 16.10
CA TYR A 346 -5.99 3.54 16.83
C TYR A 346 -4.72 3.77 16.01
N ARG A 347 -4.29 2.79 15.19
CA ARG A 347 -3.16 2.99 14.25
C ARG A 347 -3.51 4.01 13.17
N GLY A 348 -4.75 4.00 12.66
CA GLY A 348 -5.28 5.01 11.75
C GLY A 348 -5.28 6.40 12.38
N LEU A 349 -5.67 6.51 13.65
CA LEU A 349 -5.64 7.76 14.42
C LEU A 349 -4.21 8.28 14.57
N ARG A 350 -3.24 7.39 14.82
CA ARG A 350 -1.83 7.73 14.90
C ARG A 350 -1.30 8.29 13.58
N SER A 351 -1.60 7.64 12.45
CA SER A 351 -1.19 8.15 11.13
C SER A 351 -1.87 9.48 10.78
N LEU A 352 -3.12 9.68 11.21
CA LEU A 352 -3.82 10.97 11.09
C LEU A 352 -3.15 12.06 11.94
N TYR A 353 -2.76 11.74 13.17
CA TYR A 353 -1.99 12.64 14.04
C TYR A 353 -0.69 13.08 13.36
N THR A 354 0.11 12.13 12.85
CA THR A 354 1.37 12.45 12.18
C THR A 354 1.15 13.38 10.98
N THR A 355 0.07 13.13 10.23
CA THR A 355 -0.35 13.98 9.10
C THR A 355 -0.66 15.42 9.54
N ILE A 356 -1.46 15.60 10.60
CA ILE A 356 -1.84 16.91 11.12
C ILE A 356 -0.63 17.64 11.73
N ALA A 357 0.20 16.93 12.48
CA ALA A 357 1.34 17.48 13.21
C ALA A 357 2.46 17.96 12.28
N ARG A 358 2.69 17.25 11.17
CA ARG A 358 3.75 17.57 10.21
C ARG A 358 3.42 18.79 9.35
N GLU A 359 2.17 18.94 8.95
CA GLU A 359 1.76 20.01 8.04
C GLU A 359 1.82 21.39 8.71
N HIS A 360 2.80 22.20 8.31
CA HIS A 360 2.90 23.61 8.70
C HIS A 360 1.67 24.44 8.27
N LYS A 361 0.86 23.90 7.35
CA LYS A 361 -0.41 24.48 6.90
C LYS A 361 -1.57 23.57 7.31
N PRO A 362 -2.10 23.71 8.53
CA PRO A 362 -3.31 22.99 8.98
C PRO A 362 -4.48 23.09 7.99
N LEU A 363 -4.51 24.18 7.21
CA LEU A 363 -5.50 24.39 6.16
C LEU A 363 -5.53 23.27 5.13
N THR A 364 -4.42 22.66 4.73
CA THR A 364 -4.44 21.60 3.69
C THR A 364 -5.11 20.34 4.21
N VAL A 365 -4.68 19.86 5.39
CA VAL A 365 -5.28 18.69 6.05
C VAL A 365 -6.73 18.97 6.41
N ALA A 366 -7.03 20.15 6.95
CA ALA A 366 -8.41 20.52 7.25
C ALA A 366 -9.27 20.62 6.00
N THR A 367 -8.75 21.15 4.88
CA THR A 367 -9.47 21.17 3.60
C THR A 367 -9.69 19.75 3.09
N ALA A 368 -8.73 18.84 3.29
CA ALA A 368 -8.89 17.42 2.98
C ALA A 368 -10.04 16.80 3.76
N VAL A 369 -10.02 16.99 5.07
CA VAL A 369 -11.05 16.48 5.99
C VAL A 369 -12.40 17.10 5.65
N LEU A 370 -12.48 18.43 5.47
CA LEU A 370 -13.70 19.14 5.08
C LEU A 370 -14.22 18.72 3.70
N SER A 371 -13.32 18.45 2.74
CA SER A 371 -13.69 17.95 1.42
C SER A 371 -14.22 16.52 1.51
N HIS A 372 -13.59 15.64 2.30
CA HIS A 372 -14.13 14.30 2.58
C HIS A 372 -15.55 14.37 3.16
N ILE A 373 -15.67 15.19 4.19
CA ILE A 373 -16.88 15.51 4.93
C ILE A 373 -17.99 15.98 4.00
N SER A 374 -17.70 16.92 3.11
CA SER A 374 -18.71 17.56 2.25
C SER A 374 -19.23 16.64 1.16
N MET A 375 -18.56 15.53 0.90
CA MET A 375 -18.89 14.57 -0.15
C MET A 375 -19.65 13.34 0.36
N GLY A 376 -19.74 13.18 1.68
CA GLY A 376 -20.62 12.17 2.26
C GLY A 376 -22.08 12.57 2.08
N GLU A 377 -22.92 11.66 1.61
CA GLU A 377 -24.37 11.86 1.58
C GLU A 377 -24.91 12.08 3.02
N GLY A 378 -25.08 13.35 3.40
CA GLY A 378 -25.95 13.85 4.48
C GLY A 378 -25.60 13.55 5.94
N PHE A 379 -24.84 12.49 6.28
CA PHE A 379 -24.72 12.03 7.68
C PHE A 379 -23.32 11.61 8.15
N ASP A 380 -22.30 11.69 7.31
CA ASP A 380 -21.00 11.07 7.62
C ASP A 380 -20.07 11.95 8.45
N VAL A 381 -20.16 13.27 8.32
CA VAL A 381 -19.27 14.25 8.97
C VAL A 381 -19.27 14.13 10.48
N ALA A 382 -20.47 14.28 11.06
CA ALA A 382 -20.67 14.27 12.49
C ALA A 382 -20.21 12.93 13.06
N PHE A 383 -20.47 11.86 12.32
CA PHE A 383 -20.07 10.51 12.68
C PHE A 383 -18.56 10.33 12.66
N THR A 384 -17.85 10.75 11.60
CA THR A 384 -16.38 10.67 11.54
C THR A 384 -15.72 11.49 12.65
N LEU A 385 -16.15 12.74 12.85
CA LEU A 385 -15.59 13.61 13.90
C LEU A 385 -15.89 13.08 15.31
N LYS A 386 -17.08 12.51 15.51
CA LYS A 386 -17.44 11.82 16.75
C LYS A 386 -16.58 10.59 16.97
N ARG A 387 -16.37 9.75 15.95
CA ARG A 387 -15.48 8.57 16.05
C ARG A 387 -14.06 8.95 16.42
N ILE A 388 -13.50 9.99 15.81
CA ILE A 388 -12.19 10.53 16.21
C ILE A 388 -12.21 10.94 17.68
N SER A 389 -13.25 11.68 18.11
CA SER A 389 -13.39 12.13 19.51
C SER A 389 -13.51 10.95 20.48
N ASP A 390 -14.30 9.93 20.16
CA ASP A 390 -14.47 8.71 20.96
C ASP A 390 -13.13 7.97 21.12
N ARG A 391 -12.31 7.90 20.06
CA ARG A 391 -10.97 7.30 20.14
C ARG A 391 -10.00 8.13 20.97
N LEU A 392 -10.03 9.47 20.83
CA LEU A 392 -9.25 10.37 21.67
C LEU A 392 -9.63 10.28 23.14
N ALA A 393 -10.92 10.12 23.45
CA ALA A 393 -11.37 9.90 24.82
C ALA A 393 -10.79 8.61 25.42
N GLY A 394 -10.63 7.56 24.61
CA GLY A 394 -9.93 6.34 25.03
C GLY A 394 -8.47 6.58 25.44
N LEU A 395 -7.77 7.54 24.82
CA LEU A 395 -6.39 7.89 25.15
C LEU A 395 -6.24 8.65 26.49
N LEU A 396 -7.34 9.16 27.07
CA LEU A 396 -7.30 9.88 28.35
C LEU A 396 -6.98 8.98 29.55
N SER A 397 -7.09 7.66 29.40
CA SER A 397 -6.75 6.68 30.43
C SER A 397 -5.35 6.11 30.14
N PRO A 398 -4.31 6.44 30.95
CA PRO A 398 -2.93 6.04 30.69
C PRO A 398 -2.69 4.52 30.65
N THR A 399 -3.54 3.76 31.34
CA THR A 399 -3.45 2.29 31.44
C THR A 399 -4.42 1.57 30.50
N SER A 400 -4.97 2.29 29.53
CA SER A 400 -5.93 1.70 28.60
C SER A 400 -5.23 0.97 27.46
N ARG A 401 -5.86 -0.09 26.97
CA ARG A 401 -5.49 -0.76 25.71
C ARG A 401 -5.41 0.22 24.52
N ALA A 402 -6.18 1.31 24.56
CA ALA A 402 -6.12 2.37 23.56
C ALA A 402 -4.74 3.02 23.47
N VAL A 403 -4.10 3.28 24.62
CA VAL A 403 -2.73 3.80 24.67
C VAL A 403 -1.75 2.78 24.08
N GLU A 404 -1.84 1.51 24.50
CA GLU A 404 -0.98 0.44 23.97
C GLU A 404 -1.08 0.28 22.45
N LEU A 405 -2.29 0.39 21.88
CA LEU A 405 -2.51 0.29 20.43
C LEU A 405 -2.08 1.54 19.67
N PHE A 406 -2.07 2.70 20.33
CA PHE A 406 -1.72 3.98 19.73
C PHE A 406 -0.22 4.27 19.79
N THR A 407 0.47 3.90 20.87
CA THR A 407 1.88 4.22 21.11
C THR A 407 2.84 3.13 20.61
N LEU A 408 4.08 3.52 20.30
CA LEU A 408 5.21 2.65 20.04
C LEU A 408 6.19 2.69 21.22
N GLU A 409 7.04 1.67 21.37
CA GLU A 409 7.98 1.53 22.49
C GLU A 409 8.93 2.74 22.66
N ASN A 410 9.24 3.44 21.57
CA ASN A 410 10.18 4.57 21.54
C ASN A 410 9.49 5.94 21.57
N ASP A 411 8.18 5.99 21.81
CA ASP A 411 7.46 7.24 21.88
C ASP A 411 7.82 8.03 23.16
N PRO A 412 7.83 9.37 23.09
CA PRO A 412 8.08 10.17 24.26
C PRO A 412 6.89 10.07 25.23
N SER A 413 7.16 10.19 26.53
CA SER A 413 6.17 9.98 27.59
C SER A 413 5.03 11.01 27.58
N ASP A 414 5.24 12.16 26.94
CA ASP A 414 4.27 13.23 26.75
C ASP A 414 3.50 13.15 25.42
N LEU A 415 3.77 12.15 24.57
CA LEU A 415 3.14 12.02 23.24
C LEU A 415 1.61 12.12 23.31
N ILE A 416 0.97 11.48 24.31
CA ILE A 416 -0.49 11.49 24.42
C ILE A 416 -1.02 12.91 24.67
N ALA A 417 -0.34 13.70 25.50
CA ALA A 417 -0.74 15.09 25.76
C ALA A 417 -0.59 15.96 24.50
N ASP A 418 0.47 15.74 23.72
CA ASP A 418 0.72 16.40 22.44
C ASP A 418 -0.35 16.04 21.40
N VAL A 419 -0.66 14.75 21.27
CA VAL A 419 -1.70 14.23 20.37
C VAL A 419 -3.05 14.88 20.67
N LEU A 420 -3.47 14.86 21.94
CA LEU A 420 -4.72 15.47 22.36
C LEU A 420 -4.75 16.97 22.06
N THR A 421 -3.67 17.68 22.38
CA THR A 421 -3.54 19.13 22.12
C THR A 421 -3.65 19.44 20.62
N ILE A 422 -2.98 18.66 19.77
CA ILE A 422 -2.99 18.82 18.32
C ILE A 422 -4.39 18.56 17.76
N PHE A 423 -5.09 17.51 18.22
CA PHE A 423 -6.46 17.26 17.77
C PHE A 423 -7.45 18.31 18.27
N ILE A 424 -7.35 18.80 19.50
CA ILE A 424 -8.19 19.90 20.00
C ILE A 424 -8.02 21.14 19.12
N ASN A 425 -6.77 21.47 18.79
CA ASN A 425 -6.47 22.55 17.86
C ASN A 425 -7.04 22.32 16.46
N PHE A 426 -6.96 21.08 15.96
CA PHE A 426 -7.52 20.69 14.66
C PHE A 426 -9.05 20.83 14.63
N PHE A 427 -9.76 20.40 15.68
CA PHE A 427 -11.21 20.55 15.79
C PHE A 427 -11.62 22.02 15.92
N ALA A 428 -10.89 22.82 16.70
CA ALA A 428 -11.11 24.26 16.79
C ALA A 428 -10.89 24.95 15.44
N PHE A 429 -9.91 24.49 14.65
CA PHE A 429 -9.71 24.97 13.29
C PHE A 429 -10.93 24.66 12.41
N ILE A 430 -11.44 23.43 12.42
CA ILE A 430 -12.65 23.04 11.67
C ILE A 430 -13.85 23.89 12.10
N ALA A 431 -14.09 24.01 13.40
CA ALA A 431 -15.20 24.78 13.98
C ALA A 431 -15.21 26.25 13.53
N ARG A 432 -14.04 26.84 13.25
CA ARG A 432 -13.93 28.23 12.81
C ARG A 432 -14.26 28.46 11.35
N THR A 433 -14.40 27.40 10.55
CA THR A 433 -14.66 27.53 9.11
C THR A 433 -16.11 27.89 8.80
N SER A 434 -17.07 27.41 9.60
CA SER A 434 -18.48 27.80 9.51
C SER A 434 -19.21 27.54 10.84
N GLU A 435 -20.34 28.23 11.05
CA GLU A 435 -21.21 27.98 12.20
C GLU A 435 -21.79 26.55 12.22
N THR A 436 -22.05 25.98 11.04
CA THR A 436 -22.46 24.58 10.90
C THR A 436 -21.40 23.64 11.44
N TYR A 437 -20.13 23.83 11.08
CA TYR A 437 -19.04 22.99 11.60
C TYR A 437 -18.77 23.23 13.08
N HIS A 438 -18.94 24.47 13.57
CA HIS A 438 -18.87 24.76 15.01
C HIS A 438 -19.87 23.91 15.80
N LYS A 439 -21.15 23.93 15.37
CA LYS A 439 -22.19 23.12 15.99
C LYS A 439 -21.86 21.63 15.94
N LEU A 440 -21.48 21.11 14.77
CA LEU A 440 -21.13 19.69 14.61
C LEU A 440 -19.97 19.28 15.52
N VAL A 441 -18.91 20.08 15.59
CA VAL A 441 -17.75 19.85 16.46
C VAL A 441 -18.14 19.90 17.93
N SER A 442 -19.02 20.82 18.34
CA SER A 442 -19.45 20.93 19.74
C SER A 442 -20.21 19.68 20.24
N GLU A 443 -20.85 18.95 19.33
CA GLU A 443 -21.62 17.74 19.62
C GLU A 443 -20.76 16.46 19.69
N THR A 444 -19.47 16.52 19.33
CA THR A 444 -18.59 15.32 19.30
C THR A 444 -18.03 14.93 20.66
N GLY A 445 -18.16 15.80 21.68
CA GLY A 445 -17.54 15.62 22.98
C GLY A 445 -16.10 16.16 23.10
N ILE A 446 -15.55 16.77 22.03
CA ILE A 446 -14.16 17.29 22.04
C ILE A 446 -13.93 18.37 23.11
N ILE A 447 -14.95 19.14 23.50
CA ILE A 447 -14.85 20.14 24.57
C ILE A 447 -14.54 19.46 25.91
N GLN A 448 -15.21 18.35 26.22
CA GLN A 448 -14.97 17.62 27.46
C GLN A 448 -13.57 16.99 27.46
N ILE A 449 -13.15 16.43 26.32
CA ILE A 449 -11.77 15.94 26.14
C ILE A 449 -10.78 17.08 26.39
N GLY A 450 -10.99 18.25 25.78
CA GLY A 450 -10.10 19.38 25.94
C GLY A 450 -10.00 19.90 27.37
N ARG A 451 -11.07 19.85 28.18
CA ARG A 451 -11.00 20.18 29.61
C ARG A 451 -10.17 19.18 30.41
N VAL A 452 -10.30 17.88 30.11
CA VAL A 452 -9.47 16.86 30.76
C VAL A 452 -8.01 16.99 30.31
N THR A 453 -7.77 17.21 29.01
CA THR A 453 -6.44 17.48 28.48
C THR A 453 -5.82 18.71 29.13
N LEU A 454 -6.58 19.78 29.33
CA LEU A 454 -6.11 20.98 30.03
C LEU A 454 -5.61 20.65 31.43
N ALA A 455 -6.40 19.89 32.20
CA ALA A 455 -5.99 19.45 33.54
C ALA A 455 -4.73 18.56 33.49
N ILE A 456 -4.58 17.71 32.46
CA ILE A 456 -3.36 16.89 32.28
C ILE A 456 -2.17 17.81 32.03
N VAL A 457 -2.23 18.71 31.03
CA VAL A 457 -1.09 19.57 30.68
C VAL A 457 -0.72 20.59 31.76
N GLU A 458 -1.68 21.02 32.59
CA GLU A 458 -1.41 21.88 33.75
C GLU A 458 -0.70 21.14 34.89
N ASN A 459 -0.95 19.83 35.03
CA ASN A 459 -0.33 18.99 36.06
C ASN A 459 0.98 18.34 35.61
N THR A 460 1.19 18.16 34.30
CA THR A 460 2.43 17.63 33.76
C THR A 460 3.54 18.69 33.90
N LYS A 461 4.58 18.36 34.66
CA LYS A 461 5.79 19.19 34.72
C LYS A 461 6.48 19.14 33.36
N MET A 462 6.30 20.19 32.57
CA MET A 462 6.99 20.39 31.30
C MET A 462 8.43 20.84 31.59
N GLU A 463 9.34 19.90 31.80
CA GLU A 463 10.75 20.22 32.06
C GLU A 463 11.38 20.91 30.85
N GLY A 464 11.96 22.10 31.06
CA GLY A 464 12.69 22.86 30.02
C GLY A 464 11.85 23.88 29.24
N GLU A 465 10.54 23.90 29.44
CA GLU A 465 9.63 24.86 28.83
C GLU A 465 9.65 26.21 29.56
N LYS A 466 9.99 27.29 28.85
CA LYS A 466 9.91 28.64 29.41
C LYS A 466 8.43 29.05 29.51
N PRO A 467 7.91 29.39 30.70
CA PRO A 467 6.57 29.96 30.82
C PRO A 467 6.45 31.22 29.96
N MET A 468 5.31 31.37 29.29
CA MET A 468 5.00 32.52 28.44
C MET A 468 3.77 33.23 29.00
N THR A 469 3.67 34.52 28.75
CA THR A 469 2.41 35.25 28.99
C THR A 469 1.52 35.14 27.76
N ILE A 470 0.20 35.19 27.95
CA ILE A 470 -0.72 35.18 26.79
C ILE A 470 -0.50 36.38 25.85
N LYS A 471 -0.02 37.52 26.39
CA LYS A 471 0.27 38.73 25.62
C LYS A 471 1.45 38.53 24.65
N GLU A 472 2.35 37.59 24.94
CA GLU A 472 3.42 37.20 24.02
C GLU A 472 2.89 36.34 22.86
N LEU A 473 1.75 35.68 23.03
CA LEU A 473 1.17 34.75 22.04
C LEU A 473 0.05 35.37 21.21
N LEU A 474 -0.71 36.32 21.77
CA LEU A 474 -1.81 37.01 21.12
C LEU A 474 -1.42 38.46 20.80
N ASN A 475 -1.66 38.87 19.55
CA ASN A 475 -1.31 40.21 19.07
C ASN A 475 -2.49 41.18 19.00
N LYS A 476 -3.68 40.78 19.48
CA LYS A 476 -4.90 41.60 19.45
C LYS A 476 -5.48 41.73 20.85
N ASP A 477 -5.73 42.96 21.27
CA ASP A 477 -6.30 43.26 22.59
C ASP A 477 -7.66 42.57 22.79
N GLU A 478 -8.51 42.53 21.77
CA GLU A 478 -9.79 41.82 21.83
C GLU A 478 -9.66 40.31 22.10
N ASP A 479 -8.56 39.69 21.65
CA ASP A 479 -8.29 38.26 21.87
C ASP A 479 -7.76 38.02 23.27
N ILE A 480 -6.92 38.94 23.76
CA ILE A 480 -6.43 38.95 25.14
C ILE A 480 -7.60 39.15 26.10
N GLU A 481 -8.49 40.12 25.87
CA GLU A 481 -9.68 40.37 26.69
C GLU A 481 -10.62 39.15 26.71
N LEU A 482 -10.85 38.55 25.54
CA LEU A 482 -11.67 37.33 25.45
C LEU A 482 -11.03 36.18 26.25
N TYR A 483 -9.71 36.01 26.15
CA TYR A 483 -8.98 35.03 26.95
C TYR A 483 -9.09 35.35 28.45
N SER A 484 -8.87 36.60 28.85
CA SER A 484 -9.00 37.10 30.23
C SER A 484 -10.38 36.89 30.83
N SER A 485 -11.43 36.90 30.00
CA SER A 485 -12.79 36.67 30.47
C SER A 485 -13.05 35.23 30.95
N MET A 486 -12.19 34.28 30.56
CA MET A 486 -12.35 32.85 30.84
C MET A 486 -11.22 32.30 31.71
N TYR A 487 -9.99 32.81 31.56
CA TYR A 487 -8.80 32.35 32.26
C TYR A 487 -7.99 33.53 32.79
N ASP A 488 -7.28 33.34 33.90
CA ASP A 488 -6.41 34.36 34.47
C ASP A 488 -5.21 34.63 33.54
N THR A 489 -5.14 35.86 33.02
CA THR A 489 -4.05 36.31 32.12
C THR A 489 -2.76 36.69 32.81
N THR A 490 -2.74 36.73 34.13
CA THR A 490 -1.53 37.02 34.91
C THR A 490 -0.71 35.77 35.21
N ALA A 491 -1.28 34.58 34.99
CA ALA A 491 -0.59 33.31 35.17
C ALA A 491 0.28 32.97 33.95
N ASP A 492 1.60 33.05 34.12
CA ASP A 492 2.55 32.47 33.18
C ASP A 492 2.31 30.96 33.08
N ALA A 493 2.22 30.43 31.86
CA ALA A 493 2.06 29.00 31.65
C ALA A 493 2.89 28.50 30.45
N PRO A 494 3.18 27.19 30.40
CA PRO A 494 3.74 26.56 29.20
C PRO A 494 2.84 26.77 27.98
N TYR A 495 3.43 26.76 26.79
CA TYR A 495 2.70 27.01 25.55
C TYR A 495 1.46 26.10 25.32
N PRO A 496 1.46 24.78 25.64
CA PRO A 496 0.33 23.92 25.33
C PRO A 496 -0.85 24.19 26.25
N VAL A 497 -0.60 24.66 27.47
CA VAL A 497 -1.65 25.12 28.37
C VAL A 497 -2.39 26.28 27.72
N HIS A 498 -1.67 27.28 27.20
CA HIS A 498 -2.28 28.39 26.46
C HIS A 498 -2.97 27.93 25.18
N ALA A 499 -2.37 27.00 24.43
CA ALA A 499 -2.96 26.46 23.21
C ALA A 499 -4.28 25.73 23.48
N VAL A 500 -4.36 24.87 24.49
CA VAL A 500 -5.59 24.16 24.86
C VAL A 500 -6.65 25.15 25.36
N ARG A 501 -6.30 26.08 26.26
CA ARG A 501 -7.21 27.13 26.75
C ARG A 501 -7.82 27.94 25.61
N TRP A 502 -6.99 28.42 24.67
CA TRP A 502 -7.47 29.20 23.54
C TRP A 502 -8.39 28.40 22.63
N ASN A 503 -8.04 27.14 22.33
CA ASN A 503 -8.88 26.29 21.50
C ASN A 503 -10.20 25.92 22.19
N LEU A 504 -10.22 25.75 23.51
CA LEU A 504 -11.47 25.59 24.27
C LEU A 504 -12.38 26.81 24.15
N ILE A 505 -11.84 28.03 24.23
CA ILE A 505 -12.63 29.26 24.02
C ILE A 505 -13.29 29.25 22.64
N ILE A 506 -12.54 28.89 21.60
CA ILE A 506 -13.06 28.78 20.22
C ILE A 506 -14.16 27.72 20.13
N LEU A 507 -13.98 26.58 20.79
CA LEU A 507 -14.94 25.48 20.73
C LEU A 507 -16.21 25.78 21.52
N GLU A 508 -16.12 26.49 22.64
CA GLU A 508 -17.26 26.85 23.49
C GLU A 508 -18.06 28.04 22.97
N LYS A 509 -17.41 29.01 22.31
CA LYS A 509 -18.04 30.22 21.78
C LYS A 509 -17.79 30.32 20.28
N PRO A 510 -18.81 30.48 19.43
CA PRO A 510 -18.60 30.71 18.01
C PRO A 510 -17.96 32.09 17.80
N VAL A 511 -16.64 32.13 17.62
CA VAL A 511 -15.89 33.36 17.39
C VAL A 511 -15.54 33.48 15.90
N PRO A 512 -16.20 34.37 15.12
CA PRO A 512 -15.89 34.50 13.71
C PRO A 512 -14.49 35.07 13.47
N ARG A 513 -13.69 34.38 12.64
CA ARG A 513 -12.46 34.88 11.97
C ARG A 513 -11.32 35.39 12.87
N ARG A 514 -11.19 34.97 14.13
CA ARG A 514 -10.06 35.36 14.99
C ARG A 514 -8.90 34.38 14.93
N ARG A 515 -7.71 34.81 14.49
CA ARG A 515 -6.50 33.98 14.38
C ARG A 515 -5.58 34.25 15.57
N MET A 516 -5.40 33.25 16.43
CA MET A 516 -4.17 33.17 17.22
C MET A 516 -3.02 32.85 16.26
N LEU A 517 -1.92 33.58 16.40
CA LEU A 517 -0.63 33.18 15.83
C LEU A 517 -0.15 31.97 16.63
N LEU A 518 -0.75 30.81 16.38
CA LEU A 518 -0.17 29.57 16.85
C LEU A 518 1.17 29.46 16.13
N ALA A 519 2.26 29.57 16.89
CA ALA A 519 3.53 29.07 16.41
C ALA A 519 3.28 27.62 15.94
N PRO A 520 3.85 27.19 14.79
CA PRO A 520 3.65 25.83 14.34
C PRO A 520 3.97 24.90 15.50
N LEU A 521 2.98 24.12 15.95
CA LEU A 521 3.11 23.15 17.04
C LEU A 521 4.32 22.23 16.82
N GLY A 522 4.79 22.08 15.58
CA GLY A 522 6.04 21.41 15.23
C GLY A 522 7.33 21.92 15.88
N ARG A 523 7.35 23.07 16.59
CA ARG A 523 8.50 23.40 17.49
C ARG A 523 8.62 22.43 18.66
N TRP A 524 7.51 21.85 19.12
CA TRP A 524 7.46 20.79 20.13
C TRP A 524 8.04 19.48 19.58
N ALA A 525 7.56 19.07 18.40
CA ALA A 525 8.06 17.87 17.73
C ALA A 525 9.55 17.91 17.37
N LYS A 526 10.14 19.10 17.16
CA LYS A 526 11.56 19.26 16.82
C LYS A 526 12.47 19.49 18.04
N GLY A 527 11.93 19.81 19.21
CA GLY A 527 12.69 20.16 20.41
C GLY A 527 13.30 18.97 21.17
N GLY A 528 12.72 17.77 21.03
CA GLY A 528 13.17 16.55 21.73
C GLY A 528 13.64 15.39 20.83
N LEU A 529 13.37 15.43 19.52
CA LEU A 529 13.67 14.33 18.60
C LEU A 529 14.91 14.64 17.75
N VAL A 530 16.06 14.79 18.41
CA VAL A 530 17.35 14.49 17.76
C VAL A 530 17.45 12.97 17.73
N TYR A 531 16.81 12.32 16.75
CA TYR A 531 17.09 10.92 16.47
C TYR A 531 18.54 10.80 16.03
N HIS A 532 19.37 10.16 16.85
CA HIS A 532 20.54 9.47 16.34
C HIS A 532 20.03 8.55 15.21
N ARG A 533 20.43 8.85 13.97
CA ARG A 533 20.25 7.96 12.84
C ARG A 533 20.84 6.60 13.25
N PHE A 534 20.01 5.55 13.24
CA PHE A 534 20.51 4.19 13.10
C PHE A 534 21.09 4.02 11.70
#